data_AF-A0A532E3Q4-F1
#
_entry.id   AF-A0A532E3Q4-F1
#
_cell.length_a   1.000
_cell.length_b   1.000
_cell.length_c   1.000
_cell.angle_alpha   90.00
_cell.angle_beta   90.00
_cell.angle_gamma   90.00
#
_symmetry.space_group_name_H-M   'P 1'
#
loop_
_entity.id
_entity.type
_entity.pdbx_description
1 polymer ?
#
loop_
_entity_poly.entity_id
_entity_poly.type
_entity_poly.pdbx_seq_one_letter_code
_entity_poly.pdbx_strand_id
1 'polypeptide(L)' 'MLEIVPLGGLGEFGMNMLALSYADTTIVVDAGVMFPDPEQLGVDRIIPDLTYLQQ' A
#
# COMPACT_ATOMS: atom_id res chain seq x y z
N MET A 1 -12.08 18.12 -1.98
CA MET A 1 -12.04 17.47 -0.64
C MET A 1 -10.74 16.68 -0.59
N LEU A 2 -10.10 16.57 0.58
CA LEU A 2 -8.94 15.70 0.75
C LEU A 2 -9.43 14.25 0.86
N GLU A 3 -8.93 13.38 0.00
CA GLU A 3 -9.16 11.94 0.05
C GLU A 3 -7.95 11.27 0.72
N ILE A 4 -8.22 10.28 1.57
CA ILE A 4 -7.21 9.57 2.36
C ILE A 4 -7.49 8.08 2.20
N VAL A 5 -6.62 7.38 1.47
CA VAL A 5 -6.80 5.96 1.15
C VAL A 5 -5.57 5.16 1.59
N PRO A 6 -5.68 4.34 2.66
CA PRO A 6 -4.63 3.40 2.99
C PRO A 6 -4.61 2.29 1.93
N LEU A 7 -3.50 2.20 1.20
CA LEU A 7 -3.25 1.15 0.20
C LEU A 7 -2.62 -0.10 0.84
N GLY A 8 -2.04 0.04 2.03
CA GLY A 8 -1.59 -1.08 2.85
C GLY A 8 -1.17 -0.65 4.26
N GLY A 9 -1.02 -1.64 5.16
CA GLY A 9 -0.62 -1.44 6.56
C GLY A 9 -1.76 -1.12 7.54
N LEU A 10 -3.01 -1.00 7.06
CA LEU A 10 -4.15 -0.80 7.96
C LEU A 10 -4.62 -2.14 8.53
N GLY A 11 -4.40 -2.36 9.83
CA GLY A 11 -4.79 -3.59 10.51
C GLY A 11 -3.81 -4.76 10.33
N GLU A 12 -2.68 -4.51 9.68
CA GLU A 12 -1.64 -5.50 9.37
C GLU A 12 -0.25 -4.97 9.74
N PHE A 13 0.74 -5.86 9.89
CA PHE A 13 2.13 -5.48 10.14
C PHE A 13 2.96 -5.47 8.85
N GLY A 14 3.36 -4.28 8.40
CA GLY A 14 4.13 -4.11 7.16
C GLY A 14 3.24 -3.67 6.00
N MET A 15 3.80 -3.63 4.79
CA MET A 15 3.07 -3.20 3.57
C MET A 15 2.49 -1.76 3.70
N ASN A 16 3.09 -0.90 4.53
CA ASN A 16 2.58 0.46 4.75
C ASN A 16 2.60 1.27 3.46
N MET A 17 1.44 1.82 3.09
CA MET A 17 1.32 2.80 2.00
C MET A 17 0.04 3.62 2.15
N LEU A 18 0.14 4.94 2.08
CA LEU A 18 -1.00 5.86 2.19
C LEU A 18 -1.05 6.80 0.98
N ALA A 19 -2.18 6.85 0.29
CA ALA A 19 -2.46 7.84 -0.74
C ALA A 19 -3.27 9.01 -0.16
N LEU A 20 -2.78 10.22 -0.44
CA LEU A 20 -3.43 11.48 -0.10
C LEU A 20 -3.72 12.24 -1.39
N SER A 21 -5.00 12.37 -1.76
CA SER A 21 -5.40 12.97 -3.03
C SER A 21 -6.15 14.28 -2.81
N TYR A 22 -5.75 15.33 -3.52
CA TYR A 22 -6.46 16.60 -3.54
C TYR A 22 -6.39 17.22 -4.94
N ALA A 23 -7.57 17.46 -5.54
CA ALA A 23 -7.70 17.88 -6.93
C ALA A 23 -7.03 16.88 -7.89
N ASP A 24 -6.05 17.33 -8.68
CA ASP A 24 -5.29 16.55 -9.67
C ASP A 24 -3.96 16.02 -9.13
N THR A 25 -3.71 16.20 -7.83
CA THR A 25 -2.45 15.85 -7.19
C THR A 25 -2.66 14.75 -6.16
N THR A 26 -1.88 13.70 -6.29
CA THR A 26 -1.80 12.61 -5.30
C THR A 26 -0.39 12.54 -4.73
N ILE A 27 -0.28 12.51 -3.40
CA ILE A 27 0.96 12.24 -2.67
C ILE A 27 0.86 10.84 -2.08
N VAL A 28 1.86 10.00 -2.35
CA VAL A 28 2.01 8.69 -1.73
C VAL A 28 3.04 8.78 -0.62
N VAL A 29 2.69 8.25 0.55
CA VAL A 29 3.58 8.14 1.70
C VAL A 29 3.93 6.68 1.91
N ASP A 30 5.24 6.42 1.98
CA ASP A 30 5.87 5.11 2.14
C ASP A 30 5.70 4.17 0.94
N ALA A 31 6.48 3.08 0.96
CA ALA A 31 6.42 1.98 0.01
C ALA A 31 6.84 0.69 0.72
N GLY A 32 6.17 0.40 1.82
CA GLY A 32 6.49 -0.70 2.70
C GLY A 32 6.30 -2.05 2.02
N VAL A 33 7.08 -3.04 2.47
CA VAL A 33 6.93 -4.44 2.10
C VAL A 33 6.54 -5.25 3.32
N MET A 34 5.90 -6.39 3.10
CA MET A 34 5.64 -7.38 4.14
C MET A 34 6.36 -8.68 3.77
N PHE A 35 6.88 -9.36 4.80
CA PHE A 35 7.44 -10.70 4.63
C PHE A 35 6.31 -11.73 4.63
N PRO A 36 6.37 -12.74 3.76
CA PRO A 36 5.35 -13.78 3.70
C PRO A 36 5.41 -14.68 4.94
N ASP A 37 4.26 -15.27 5.27
CA ASP A 37 4.17 -16.30 6.30
C ASP A 37 4.88 -17.59 5.83
N PRO A 38 5.37 -18.44 6.76
CA PRO A 38 6.08 -19.67 6.41
C PRO A 38 5.33 -20.61 5.47
N GLU A 39 3.99 -20.57 5.49
CA GLU A 39 3.12 -21.39 4.64
C GLU A 39 3.02 -20.88 3.20
N GLN A 40 3.39 -19.62 2.93
CA GLN A 40 3.32 -19.01 1.60
C GLN A 40 4.58 -19.34 0.77
N LEU A 41 4.71 -20.62 0.42
CA LEU A 41 5.88 -21.15 -0.28
C LEU A 41 6.12 -20.47 -1.64
N GLY A 42 7.36 -20.06 -1.88
CA GLY A 42 7.80 -19.46 -3.14
C GLY A 42 7.48 -17.97 -3.28
N VAL A 43 6.82 -17.36 -2.28
CA VAL A 43 6.68 -15.91 -2.19
C VAL A 43 7.92 -15.33 -1.51
N ASP A 44 8.50 -14.28 -2.08
CA ASP A 44 9.64 -13.58 -1.47
C ASP A 44 9.20 -12.38 -0.63
N ARG A 45 8.21 -11.63 -1.11
CA ARG A 45 7.68 -10.39 -0.51
C ARG A 45 6.24 -10.15 -0.93
N ILE A 46 5.50 -9.44 -0.08
CA ILE A 46 4.14 -8.96 -0.34
C ILE A 46 4.19 -7.43 -0.41
N ILE A 47 3.50 -6.86 -1.40
CA ILE A 47 3.46 -5.41 -1.67
C ILE A 47 2.01 -4.93 -1.86
N PRO A 48 1.72 -3.62 -1.64
CA PRO A 48 0.39 -3.05 -1.87
C PRO A 48 -0.06 -3.17 -3.33
N ASP A 49 -1.37 -3.32 -3.55
CA ASP A 49 -1.96 -3.19 -4.89
C ASP A 49 -1.97 -1.71 -5.32
N LEU A 50 -1.32 -1.41 -6.44
CA LEU A 50 -1.17 -0.06 -6.97
C LEU A 50 -2.24 0.32 -7.99
N THR A 51 -3.22 -0.55 -8.26
CA THR A 51 -4.31 -0.30 -9.21
C THR A 51 -5.04 1.03 -8.91
N TYR A 52 -5.17 1.40 -7.64
CA TYR A 52 -5.76 2.69 -7.23
C TYR A 52 -5.00 3.90 -7.84
N LEU A 53 -3.68 3.83 -7.98
CA LEU A 53 -2.82 4.93 -8.46
C LEU A 53 -2.72 5.01 -9.99
N GLN A 54 -3.25 4.04 -10.72
CA GLN A 54 -3.17 3.98 -12.19
C GLN A 54 -4.32 4.70 -12.91
N GLN A 55 -5.13 5.47 -12.17
CA GLN A 55 -6.30 6.19 -12.68
C GLN A 55 -5.94 7.54 -13.30
#